data_AF-A0A6P0HR90-F1
#
_entry.id   AF-A0A6P0HR90-F1
#
_cell.length_a   1.000
_cell.length_b   1.000
_cell.length_c   1.000
_cell.angle_alpha   90.00
_cell.angle_beta   90.00
_cell.angle_gamma   90.00
#
_symmetry.space_group_name_H-M   'P 1'
#
loop_
_entity.id
_entity.type
_entity.pdbx_description
1 polymer ?
#
loop_
_entity_poly.entity_id
_entity_poly.type
_entity_poly.pdbx_seq_one_letter_code
_entity_poly.pdbx_strand_id
1 'polypeptide(L)'
;MNYPQQQGFYPANQPAQPAAAPAPMAGAAAGIQAAADQNTFIEVATQPKRTPVNRARIDDGDHHIFITKAELRPSKKDNRLFLLWEFQVTNSTVQAAVGQDYGYPMMLTNRMQLQDMADVAKDIWGEEAVANWARSGVSPFDMASHIGTTITGMHCTLNTRRGNNDYETAFINHLFRDFRQDASQLPPLPQRAAPAMAPSPAAMPTPGGLPGQPVAMPSQAPAMPAPAPAPAPAPAPAPAPAPAPVTPQAMPAQPVAMPPSAPQAPAMPVAQPPAMPAPQAAPAQPVGMPPSAPMPPPPGQPSAPAMPPVGAPAPMPGQMPPAAPMPGQFPQ
;
A
#
# COMPACT_ATOMS: atom_id res chain seq x y z
N MET A 1 -87.92 12.42 36.44
CA MET A 1 -87.08 12.33 35.23
C MET A 1 -85.93 11.41 35.56
N ASN A 2 -85.89 10.24 34.93
CA ASN A 2 -84.97 9.13 35.20
C ASN A 2 -84.07 8.98 33.96
N TYR A 3 -82.76 9.21 34.09
CA TYR A 3 -81.82 9.05 32.97
C TYR A 3 -81.23 7.63 33.01
N PRO A 4 -81.16 6.90 31.88
CA PRO A 4 -80.53 5.60 31.84
C PRO A 4 -79.00 5.73 31.93
N GLN A 5 -78.41 4.96 32.84
CA GLN A 5 -76.97 4.75 32.98
C GLN A 5 -76.44 4.02 31.73
N GLN A 6 -75.53 4.64 30.99
CA GLN A 6 -74.78 3.98 29.92
C GLN A 6 -73.67 3.10 30.52
N GLN A 7 -73.71 1.80 30.23
CA GLN A 7 -72.64 0.87 30.55
C GLN A 7 -71.46 1.09 29.59
N GLY A 8 -70.31 1.50 30.14
CA GLY A 8 -69.07 1.61 29.40
C GLY A 8 -68.49 0.25 29.05
N PHE A 9 -68.31 0.01 27.74
CA PHE A 9 -67.53 -1.11 27.22
C PHE A 9 -66.03 -0.83 27.44
N TYR A 10 -65.39 -1.58 28.34
CA TYR A 10 -63.93 -1.64 28.42
C TYR A 10 -63.45 -2.76 27.49
N PRO A 11 -62.62 -2.48 26.47
CA PRO A 11 -62.03 -3.55 25.66
C PRO A 11 -61.07 -4.38 26.51
N ALA A 12 -61.16 -5.71 26.35
CA ALA A 12 -60.32 -6.67 27.04
C ALA A 12 -58.84 -6.43 26.74
N ASN A 13 -58.03 -6.37 27.80
CA ASN A 13 -56.57 -6.27 27.75
C ASN A 13 -56.02 -7.45 26.93
N GLN A 14 -55.60 -7.20 25.69
CA GLN A 14 -54.82 -8.18 24.93
C GLN A 14 -53.41 -8.28 25.55
N PRO A 15 -52.93 -9.50 25.85
CA PRO A 15 -51.55 -9.68 26.32
C PRO A 15 -50.59 -9.21 25.23
N ALA A 16 -49.71 -8.27 25.58
CA ALA A 16 -48.68 -7.76 24.70
C ALA A 16 -47.81 -8.92 24.19
N GLN A 17 -47.88 -9.20 22.88
CA GLN A 17 -46.96 -10.14 22.26
C GLN A 17 -45.53 -9.59 22.38
N PRO A 18 -44.56 -10.37 22.88
CA PRO A 18 -43.17 -9.93 22.94
C PRO A 18 -42.68 -9.63 21.52
N ALA A 19 -42.27 -8.39 21.29
CA ALA A 19 -41.71 -7.97 20.01
C ALA A 19 -40.49 -8.85 19.69
N ALA A 20 -40.56 -9.57 18.57
CA ALA A 20 -39.44 -10.37 18.10
C ALA A 20 -38.22 -9.44 17.90
N ALA A 21 -37.11 -9.76 18.57
CA ALA A 21 -35.88 -9.03 18.40
C ALA A 21 -35.46 -9.09 16.91
N PRO A 22 -35.13 -7.95 16.28
CA PRO A 22 -34.73 -7.94 14.88
C PRO A 22 -33.48 -8.80 14.71
N ALA A 23 -33.50 -9.71 13.73
CA ALA A 23 -32.36 -10.55 13.39
C ALA A 23 -31.14 -9.66 13.07
N PRO A 24 -29.94 -9.99 13.57
CA PRO A 24 -28.76 -9.17 13.37
C PRO A 24 -28.38 -9.09 11.88
N MET A 25 -28.46 -7.88 11.30
CA MET A 25 -28.11 -7.54 9.91
C MET A 25 -26.59 -7.55 9.63
N ALA A 26 -25.82 -8.42 10.29
CA ALA A 26 -24.36 -8.42 10.21
C ALA A 26 -23.81 -8.73 8.81
N GLY A 27 -24.56 -9.46 7.97
CA GLY A 27 -24.12 -9.83 6.61
C GLY A 27 -24.19 -8.69 5.58
N ALA A 28 -25.13 -7.76 5.73
CA ALA A 28 -25.35 -6.70 4.73
C ALA A 28 -24.20 -5.67 4.72
N ALA A 29 -23.66 -5.33 5.90
CA ALA A 29 -22.57 -4.36 6.02
C ALA A 29 -21.25 -4.85 5.40
N ALA A 30 -20.95 -6.15 5.52
CA ALA A 30 -19.73 -6.73 4.93
C ALA A 30 -19.77 -6.69 3.39
N GLY A 31 -20.94 -6.96 2.79
CA GLY A 31 -21.11 -6.90 1.34
C GLY A 31 -20.95 -5.49 0.76
N ILE A 32 -21.45 -4.47 1.46
CA ILE A 32 -21.31 -3.06 1.03
C ILE A 32 -19.85 -2.62 1.02
N GLN A 33 -19.08 -2.98 2.04
CA GLN A 33 -17.66 -2.62 2.10
C GLN A 33 -16.86 -3.31 0.98
N ALA A 34 -17.09 -4.61 0.75
CA ALA A 34 -16.41 -5.34 -0.32
C ALA A 34 -16.70 -4.74 -1.72
N ALA A 35 -17.94 -4.32 -1.97
CA ALA A 35 -18.31 -3.65 -3.21
C ALA A 35 -17.65 -2.27 -3.35
N ALA A 36 -17.55 -1.50 -2.26
CA ALA A 36 -16.87 -0.21 -2.26
C ALA A 36 -15.35 -0.35 -2.51
N ASP A 37 -14.72 -1.36 -1.90
CA ASP A 37 -13.31 -1.66 -2.10
C ASP A 37 -13.05 -2.12 -3.54
N GLN A 38 -13.94 -2.95 -4.11
CA GLN A 38 -13.87 -3.36 -5.52
C GLN A 38 -13.99 -2.17 -6.48
N ASN A 39 -14.96 -1.27 -6.25
CA ASN A 39 -15.14 -0.08 -7.10
C ASN A 39 -13.93 0.85 -7.01
N THR A 40 -13.41 1.07 -5.81
CA THR A 40 -12.18 1.83 -5.60
C THR A 40 -11.01 1.18 -6.31
N PHE A 41 -10.92 -0.16 -6.25
CA PHE A 41 -9.88 -0.92 -6.92
C PHE A 41 -9.93 -0.78 -8.44
N ILE A 42 -11.12 -0.90 -9.05
CA ILE A 42 -11.31 -0.68 -10.49
C ILE A 42 -10.87 0.73 -10.89
N GLU A 43 -11.22 1.73 -10.08
CA GLU A 43 -10.82 3.11 -10.31
C GLU A 43 -9.29 3.27 -10.34
N VAL A 44 -8.58 2.77 -9.32
CA VAL A 44 -7.11 2.91 -9.24
C VAL A 44 -6.37 2.02 -10.25
N ALA A 45 -6.92 0.85 -10.60
CA ALA A 45 -6.36 -0.07 -11.58
C ALA A 45 -6.43 0.49 -13.01
N THR A 46 -7.48 1.25 -13.32
CA THR A 46 -7.68 1.85 -14.65
C THR A 46 -7.01 3.21 -14.83
N GLN A 47 -6.61 3.86 -13.73
CA GLN A 47 -5.80 5.08 -13.80
C GLN A 47 -4.38 4.79 -14.29
N PRO A 48 -3.73 5.72 -15.02
CA PRO A 48 -2.31 5.60 -15.36
C PRO A 48 -1.45 5.38 -14.11
N LYS A 49 -0.32 4.69 -14.25
CA LYS A 49 0.61 4.49 -13.14
C LYS A 49 1.02 5.86 -12.58
N ARG A 50 0.98 6.01 -11.26
CA ARG A 50 1.36 7.27 -10.64
C ARG A 50 2.83 7.56 -10.89
N THR A 51 3.10 8.78 -11.36
CA THR A 51 4.43 9.35 -11.28
C THR A 51 4.74 9.65 -9.81
N PRO A 52 5.97 9.40 -9.34
CA PRO A 52 6.37 9.77 -7.98
C PRO A 52 6.22 11.27 -7.82
N VAL A 53 5.19 11.72 -7.10
CA VAL A 53 5.05 13.15 -6.81
C VAL A 53 6.15 13.50 -5.83
N ASN A 54 7.11 14.30 -6.29
CA ASN A 54 8.15 14.89 -5.47
C ASN A 54 7.53 15.99 -4.59
N ARG A 55 6.74 15.58 -3.60
CA ARG A 55 6.37 16.48 -2.51
C ARG A 55 7.62 16.65 -1.66
N ALA A 56 7.99 17.89 -1.35
CA ALA A 56 9.16 18.28 -0.56
C ALA A 56 9.26 17.52 0.78
N ARG A 57 9.71 16.27 0.70
CA ARG A 57 9.93 15.31 1.77
C ARG A 57 11.32 14.75 1.57
N ILE A 58 11.99 14.48 2.67
CA ILE A 58 13.38 14.05 2.66
C ILE A 58 13.39 12.58 2.24
N ASP A 59 13.93 12.29 1.06
CA ASP A 59 14.20 10.92 0.63
C ASP A 59 15.18 10.29 1.63
N ASP A 60 14.78 9.18 2.23
CA ASP A 60 15.56 8.50 3.28
C ASP A 60 16.58 7.56 2.64
N GLY A 61 16.22 6.96 1.51
CA GLY A 61 17.16 6.27 0.64
C GLY A 61 16.48 5.53 -0.50
N ASP A 62 17.24 5.33 -1.57
CA ASP A 62 16.97 4.32 -2.59
C ASP A 62 17.68 3.02 -2.21
N HIS A 63 16.95 1.91 -2.35
CA HIS A 63 17.38 0.56 -1.98
C HIS A 63 17.12 -0.41 -3.13
N HIS A 64 18.03 -1.34 -3.35
CA HIS A 64 17.77 -2.56 -4.11
C HIS A 64 17.47 -3.66 -3.12
N ILE A 65 16.31 -4.29 -3.25
CA ILE A 65 15.86 -5.34 -2.36
C ILE A 65 15.70 -6.66 -3.12
N PHE A 66 15.84 -7.75 -2.38
CA PHE A 66 15.48 -9.10 -2.83
C PHE A 66 14.28 -9.57 -2.02
N ILE A 67 13.17 -9.87 -2.69
CA ILE A 67 11.93 -10.28 -2.03
C ILE A 67 12.06 -11.76 -1.68
N THR A 68 12.30 -12.03 -0.41
CA THR A 68 12.44 -13.39 0.11
C THR A 68 11.10 -14.09 0.21
N LYS A 69 10.02 -13.33 0.46
CA LYS A 69 8.67 -13.86 0.60
C LYS A 69 7.60 -12.81 0.32
N ALA A 70 6.53 -13.18 -0.37
CA ALA A 70 5.33 -12.36 -0.43
C ALA A 70 4.06 -13.24 -0.36
N GLU A 71 3.28 -13.10 0.71
CA GLU A 71 2.07 -13.91 0.92
C GLU A 71 0.94 -13.17 1.63
N LEU A 72 -0.30 -13.56 1.35
CA LEU A 72 -1.46 -13.07 2.09
C LEU A 72 -1.53 -13.73 3.46
N ARG A 73 -1.72 -12.93 4.50
CA ARG A 73 -1.94 -13.41 5.87
C ARG A 73 -3.15 -12.74 6.52
N PRO A 74 -3.88 -13.46 7.38
CA PRO A 74 -4.85 -12.83 8.26
C PRO A 74 -4.12 -12.07 9.39
N SER A 75 -4.58 -10.85 9.65
CA SER A 75 -4.17 -10.05 10.79
C SER A 75 -4.62 -10.70 12.09
N LYS A 76 -3.72 -10.85 13.06
CA LYS A 76 -4.04 -11.42 14.37
C LYS A 76 -5.04 -10.58 15.17
N LYS A 77 -5.17 -9.27 14.85
CA LYS A 77 -5.99 -8.32 15.61
C LYS A 77 -7.46 -8.36 15.19
N ASP A 78 -7.72 -8.42 13.89
CA ASP A 78 -9.04 -8.21 13.29
C ASP A 78 -9.39 -9.21 12.17
N ASN A 79 -8.54 -10.23 11.96
CA ASN A 79 -8.67 -11.27 10.94
C ASN A 79 -8.76 -10.74 9.49
N ARG A 80 -8.38 -9.48 9.25
CA ARG A 80 -8.34 -8.90 7.91
C ARG A 80 -7.12 -9.41 7.14
N LEU A 81 -7.30 -9.73 5.87
CA LEU A 81 -6.20 -10.14 5.00
C LEU A 81 -5.32 -8.95 4.64
N PHE A 82 -4.01 -9.14 4.72
CA PHE A 82 -3.00 -8.20 4.25
C PHE A 82 -1.91 -8.97 3.50
N LEU A 83 -1.26 -8.31 2.55
CA LEU A 83 -0.13 -8.87 1.82
C LEU A 83 1.14 -8.55 2.60
N LEU A 84 1.80 -9.58 3.15
CA LEU A 84 3.08 -9.44 3.84
C LEU A 84 4.22 -9.62 2.84
N TRP A 85 5.10 -8.64 2.79
CA TRP A 85 6.33 -8.68 2.00
C TRP A 85 7.49 -8.84 2.97
N GLU A 86 8.29 -9.88 2.81
CA GLU A 86 9.57 -10.04 3.49
C GLU A 86 10.66 -9.88 2.43
N PHE A 87 11.67 -9.06 2.75
CA PHE A 87 12.74 -8.77 1.80
C PHE A 87 14.05 -8.45 2.51
N GLN A 88 15.15 -8.72 1.82
CA GLN A 88 16.49 -8.37 2.23
C GLN A 88 16.99 -7.19 1.40
N VAL A 89 17.61 -6.20 2.04
CA VAL A 89 18.26 -5.09 1.32
C VAL A 89 19.61 -5.55 0.80
N THR A 90 19.75 -5.63 -0.51
CA THR A 90 20.98 -6.08 -1.19
C THR A 90 21.94 -4.93 -1.49
N ASN A 91 21.42 -3.74 -1.75
CA ASN A 91 22.20 -2.53 -1.95
C ASN A 91 21.39 -1.32 -1.48
N SER A 92 22.04 -0.29 -0.97
CA SER A 92 21.35 0.90 -0.48
C SER A 92 22.24 2.14 -0.49
N THR A 93 21.60 3.28 -0.74
CA THR A 93 22.17 4.60 -0.47
C THR A 93 22.39 4.86 1.03
N VAL A 94 21.72 4.09 1.90
CA VAL A 94 21.92 4.07 3.36
C VAL A 94 22.68 2.80 3.72
N GLN A 95 24.00 2.94 3.93
CA GLN A 95 24.89 1.79 4.14
C GLN A 95 24.48 0.91 5.34
N ALA A 96 23.90 1.49 6.38
CA ALA A 96 23.42 0.74 7.55
C ALA A 96 22.24 -0.20 7.24
N ALA A 97 21.52 0.00 6.13
CA ALA A 97 20.40 -0.84 5.74
C ALA A 97 20.84 -2.10 4.96
N VAL A 98 22.05 -2.13 4.39
CA VAL A 98 22.51 -3.24 3.56
C VAL A 98 22.63 -4.53 4.39
N GLY A 99 22.08 -5.62 3.87
CA GLY A 99 22.04 -6.93 4.50
C GLY A 99 20.94 -7.12 5.54
N GLN A 100 20.14 -6.08 5.84
CA GLN A 100 19.03 -6.17 6.79
C GLN A 100 17.79 -6.78 6.14
N ASP A 101 17.04 -7.53 6.94
CA ASP A 101 15.75 -8.11 6.58
C ASP A 101 14.61 -7.24 7.13
N TYR A 102 13.61 -6.99 6.29
CA TYR A 102 12.43 -6.19 6.65
C TYR A 102 11.14 -6.90 6.28
N GLY A 103 10.08 -6.57 7.02
CA GLY A 103 8.71 -7.02 6.76
C GLY A 103 7.79 -5.81 6.51
N TYR A 104 7.07 -5.80 5.40
CA TYR A 104 6.09 -4.77 5.07
C TYR A 104 4.68 -5.35 4.92
N PRO A 105 3.76 -5.04 5.85
CA PRO A 105 2.35 -5.40 5.72
C PRO A 105 1.59 -4.37 4.88
N MET A 106 1.14 -4.76 3.69
CA MET A 106 0.24 -3.97 2.86
C MET A 106 -1.22 -4.35 3.15
N MET A 107 -1.93 -3.49 3.87
CA MET A 107 -3.37 -3.69 4.11
C MET A 107 -4.13 -3.36 2.81
N LEU A 108 -5.10 -4.18 2.41
CA LEU A 108 -5.86 -3.95 1.16
C LEU A 108 -7.20 -3.25 1.44
N THR A 109 -7.20 -2.32 2.38
CA THR A 109 -8.42 -1.71 2.93
C THR A 109 -8.51 -0.20 2.73
N ASN A 110 -7.45 0.44 2.26
CA ASN A 110 -7.48 1.87 1.95
C ASN A 110 -7.07 2.10 0.49
N ARG A 111 -7.58 3.21 -0.05
CA ARG A 111 -7.34 3.61 -1.44
C ARG A 111 -5.86 3.72 -1.78
N MET A 112 -5.03 4.18 -0.85
CA MET A 112 -3.60 4.38 -1.08
C MET A 112 -2.87 3.06 -1.31
N GLN A 113 -3.14 2.05 -0.49
CA GLN A 113 -2.54 0.72 -0.60
C GLN A 113 -3.11 -0.06 -1.78
N LEU A 114 -4.40 0.09 -2.10
CA LEU A 114 -4.96 -0.44 -3.35
C LEU A 114 -4.27 0.16 -4.58
N GLN A 115 -3.96 1.46 -4.54
CA GLN A 115 -3.20 2.12 -5.59
C GLN A 115 -1.74 1.67 -5.63
N ASP A 116 -1.07 1.48 -4.48
CA ASP A 116 0.30 0.95 -4.43
C ASP A 116 0.35 -0.47 -5.03
N MET A 117 -0.60 -1.33 -4.64
CA MET A 117 -0.78 -2.67 -5.21
C MET A 117 -1.02 -2.61 -6.72
N ALA A 118 -1.90 -1.72 -7.19
CA ALA A 118 -2.15 -1.54 -8.61
C ALA A 118 -0.90 -1.06 -9.35
N ASP A 119 -0.12 -0.14 -8.78
CA ASP A 119 1.12 0.34 -9.40
C ASP A 119 2.18 -0.78 -9.49
N VAL A 120 2.27 -1.65 -8.48
CA VAL A 120 3.11 -2.86 -8.50
C VAL A 120 2.65 -3.81 -9.61
N ALA A 121 1.35 -4.09 -9.68
CA ALA A 121 0.77 -4.94 -10.72
C ALA A 121 1.08 -4.40 -12.13
N LYS A 122 1.00 -3.07 -12.30
CA LYS A 122 1.29 -2.40 -13.58
C LYS A 122 2.76 -2.51 -13.96
N ASP A 123 3.67 -2.53 -12.99
CA ASP A 123 5.08 -2.75 -13.24
C ASP A 123 5.42 -4.18 -13.68
N ILE A 124 4.64 -5.15 -13.21
CA ILE A 124 4.86 -6.56 -13.54
C ILE A 124 4.20 -6.92 -14.88
N TRP A 125 2.95 -6.50 -15.08
CA TRP A 125 2.10 -6.97 -16.18
C TRP A 125 1.69 -5.90 -17.20
N GLY A 126 1.98 -4.62 -16.92
CA GLY A 126 1.56 -3.49 -17.76
C GLY A 126 0.17 -2.94 -17.39
N GLU A 127 -0.08 -1.68 -17.76
CA GLU A 127 -1.30 -0.95 -17.39
C GLU A 127 -2.57 -1.57 -17.96
N GLU A 128 -2.54 -1.98 -19.23
CA GLU A 128 -3.70 -2.54 -19.91
C GLU A 128 -4.13 -3.88 -19.30
N ALA A 129 -3.16 -4.76 -18.97
CA ALA A 129 -3.45 -6.06 -18.36
C ALA A 129 -4.16 -5.90 -17.00
N VAL A 130 -3.63 -5.01 -16.15
CA VAL A 130 -4.21 -4.74 -14.82
C VAL A 130 -5.59 -4.12 -14.92
N ALA A 131 -5.79 -3.17 -15.85
CA ALA A 131 -7.10 -2.58 -16.10
C ALA A 131 -8.11 -3.64 -16.58
N ASN A 132 -7.70 -4.57 -17.44
CA ASN A 132 -8.56 -5.64 -17.93
C ASN A 132 -8.93 -6.64 -16.83
N TRP A 133 -7.99 -7.03 -15.96
CA TRP A 133 -8.26 -7.87 -14.80
C TRP A 133 -9.25 -7.22 -13.82
N ALA A 134 -9.07 -5.93 -13.54
CA ALA A 134 -9.99 -5.22 -12.65
C ALA A 134 -11.41 -5.17 -13.23
N ARG A 135 -11.55 -4.91 -14.54
CA ARG A 135 -12.85 -4.91 -15.23
C ARG A 135 -13.48 -6.30 -15.33
N SER A 136 -12.69 -7.38 -15.37
CA SER A 136 -13.21 -8.75 -15.36
C SER A 136 -13.66 -9.21 -13.96
N GLY A 137 -13.60 -8.33 -12.96
CA GLY A 137 -14.06 -8.62 -11.60
C GLY A 137 -13.04 -9.33 -10.72
N VAL A 138 -11.74 -9.32 -11.09
CA VAL A 138 -10.68 -9.82 -10.19
C VAL A 138 -10.70 -8.97 -8.92
N SER A 139 -10.77 -9.64 -7.76
CA SER A 139 -10.75 -8.94 -6.48
C SER A 139 -9.36 -8.41 -6.13
N PRO A 140 -9.24 -7.37 -5.29
CA PRO A 140 -7.95 -6.92 -4.78
C PRO A 140 -7.14 -8.05 -4.12
N PHE A 141 -7.82 -8.96 -3.43
CA PHE A 141 -7.18 -10.09 -2.74
C PHE A 141 -6.64 -11.12 -3.73
N ASP A 142 -7.39 -11.45 -4.78
CA ASP A 142 -6.91 -12.38 -5.82
C ASP A 142 -5.71 -11.82 -6.56
N MET A 143 -5.71 -10.51 -6.82
CA MET A 143 -4.58 -9.83 -7.42
C MET A 143 -3.38 -9.79 -6.48
N ALA A 144 -3.57 -9.45 -5.20
CA ALA A 144 -2.50 -9.49 -4.21
C ALA A 144 -1.89 -10.90 -4.07
N SER A 145 -2.72 -11.94 -4.16
CA SER A 145 -2.27 -13.33 -4.19
C SER A 145 -1.38 -13.60 -5.41
N HIS A 146 -1.80 -13.19 -6.61
CA HIS A 146 -1.01 -13.30 -7.83
C HIS A 146 0.29 -12.49 -7.79
N ILE A 147 0.26 -11.29 -7.20
CA ILE A 147 1.45 -10.48 -6.98
C ILE A 147 2.41 -11.27 -6.09
N GLY A 148 1.95 -11.77 -4.95
CA GLY A 148 2.79 -12.50 -3.99
C GLY A 148 3.51 -13.71 -4.60
N THR A 149 2.80 -14.50 -5.40
CA THR A 149 3.41 -15.65 -6.10
C THR A 149 4.38 -15.24 -7.19
N THR A 150 4.15 -14.10 -7.85
CA THR A 150 4.99 -13.64 -8.96
C THR A 150 6.26 -12.94 -8.49
N ILE A 151 6.19 -12.13 -7.43
CA ILE A 151 7.32 -11.30 -6.98
C ILE A 151 8.27 -12.00 -6.02
N THR A 152 7.89 -13.15 -5.45
CA THR A 152 8.77 -13.91 -4.56
C THR A 152 10.00 -14.38 -5.33
N GLY A 153 11.19 -14.05 -4.84
CA GLY A 153 12.47 -14.29 -5.51
C GLY A 153 12.86 -13.24 -6.54
N MET A 154 12.12 -12.13 -6.67
CA MET A 154 12.49 -11.01 -7.53
C MET A 154 13.32 -9.96 -6.80
N HIS A 155 14.14 -9.25 -7.56
CA HIS A 155 14.80 -8.03 -7.16
C HIS A 155 13.98 -6.81 -7.59
N CYS A 156 13.92 -5.77 -6.77
CA CYS A 156 13.26 -4.52 -7.16
C CYS A 156 13.88 -3.31 -6.47
N THR A 157 13.57 -2.13 -6.99
CA THR A 157 13.95 -0.86 -6.37
C THR A 157 12.87 -0.45 -5.38
N LEU A 158 13.31 -0.12 -4.17
CA LEU A 158 12.48 0.42 -3.10
C LEU A 158 12.95 1.85 -2.81
N ASN A 159 12.09 2.83 -3.05
CA ASN A 159 12.30 4.20 -2.60
C ASN A 159 11.59 4.38 -1.24
N THR A 160 12.36 4.66 -0.18
CA THR A 160 11.80 4.96 1.15
C THR A 160 11.82 6.46 1.41
N ARG A 161 10.72 6.95 1.96
CA ARG A 161 10.57 8.36 2.35
C ARG A 161 10.19 8.47 3.81
N ARG A 162 11.03 9.12 4.60
CA ARG A 162 10.79 9.28 6.03
C ARG A 162 9.58 10.19 6.28
N GLY A 163 8.57 9.65 6.95
CA GLY A 163 7.65 10.44 7.78
C GLY A 163 8.28 10.64 9.16
N ASN A 164 8.13 11.82 9.77
CA ASN A 164 8.70 12.23 11.07
C ASN A 164 9.50 11.16 11.85
N ASN A 165 10.84 11.28 11.78
CA ASN A 165 11.88 10.85 12.72
C ASN A 165 12.07 9.40 13.15
N ASP A 166 11.21 8.43 12.84
CA ASP A 166 11.42 7.05 13.28
C ASP A 166 11.49 6.07 12.11
N TYR A 167 12.55 5.26 12.08
CA TYR A 167 12.83 4.30 11.01
C TYR A 167 11.80 3.17 10.98
N GLU A 168 11.26 2.76 12.14
CA GLU A 168 10.21 1.72 12.19
C GLU A 168 8.88 2.21 11.59
N THR A 169 8.63 3.53 11.67
CA THR A 169 7.45 4.19 11.09
C THR A 169 7.73 4.92 9.78
N ALA A 170 9.00 5.02 9.34
CA ALA A 170 9.42 5.60 8.06
C ALA A 170 8.93 4.76 6.86
N PHE A 171 8.50 3.54 7.12
CA PHE A 171 7.97 2.57 6.16
C PHE A 171 6.51 2.88 5.70
N ILE A 172 6.02 4.11 5.87
CA ILE A 172 4.64 4.49 5.53
C ILE A 172 4.47 4.91 4.06
N ASN A 173 5.56 5.21 3.34
CA ASN A 173 5.50 5.53 1.90
C ASN A 173 6.58 4.76 1.14
N HIS A 174 6.21 3.58 0.63
CA HIS A 174 7.06 2.78 -0.23
C HIS A 174 6.63 2.89 -1.66
N LEU A 175 7.59 3.07 -2.54
CA LEU A 175 7.40 2.85 -3.96
C LEU A 175 8.30 1.69 -4.36
N PHE A 176 7.69 0.51 -4.48
CA PHE A 176 8.31 -0.64 -5.12
C PHE A 176 8.21 -0.47 -6.63
N ARG A 177 9.34 -0.60 -7.33
CA ARG A 177 9.49 -0.32 -8.76
C ARG A 177 10.50 -1.28 -9.38
N ASP A 178 10.50 -1.37 -10.70
CA ASP A 178 11.56 -2.03 -11.47
C ASP A 178 11.80 -3.50 -11.05
N PHE A 179 10.73 -4.30 -10.99
CA PHE A 179 10.84 -5.72 -10.66
C PHE A 179 11.64 -6.48 -11.74
N ARG A 180 12.69 -7.19 -11.33
CA ARG A 180 13.61 -7.97 -12.17
C ARG A 180 13.91 -9.32 -11.53
N GLN A 181 14.25 -10.31 -12.36
CA GLN A 181 14.73 -11.61 -11.86
C GLN A 181 16.19 -11.56 -11.41
N ASP A 182 16.97 -10.63 -11.97
CA ASP A 182 18.40 -10.47 -11.68
C ASP A 182 18.67 -9.05 -11.19
N ALA A 183 19.40 -8.94 -10.08
CA ALA A 183 19.85 -7.69 -9.50
C ALA A 183 20.67 -6.83 -10.49
N SER A 184 21.39 -7.45 -11.42
CA SER A 184 22.22 -6.75 -12.42
C SER A 184 21.41 -5.91 -13.40
N GLN A 185 20.11 -6.19 -13.53
CA GLN A 185 19.19 -5.48 -14.43
C GLN A 185 18.49 -4.30 -13.75
N LEU A 186 18.74 -4.08 -12.46
CA LEU A 186 18.21 -2.91 -11.76
C LEU A 186 18.97 -1.65 -12.18
N PRO A 187 18.27 -0.50 -12.30
CA PRO A 187 18.92 0.79 -12.50
C PRO A 187 19.97 1.04 -11.41
N PRO A 188 21.11 1.67 -11.71
CA PRO A 188 22.09 1.99 -10.68
C PRO A 188 21.48 2.95 -9.65
N LEU A 189 21.75 2.69 -8.37
CA LEU A 189 21.36 3.60 -7.29
C LEU A 189 22.00 4.98 -7.50
N PRO A 190 21.28 6.08 -7.24
CA PRO A 190 21.86 7.41 -7.32
C PRO A 190 22.99 7.51 -6.30
N GLN A 191 24.21 7.81 -6.78
CA GLN A 191 25.32 8.10 -5.89
C GLN A 191 25.03 9.42 -5.20
N ARG A 192 24.61 9.36 -3.93
CA ARG A 192 24.53 10.57 -3.11
C ARG A 192 25.95 11.08 -2.94
N ALA A 193 26.26 12.24 -3.53
CA ALA A 193 27.53 12.89 -3.31
C ALA A 193 27.75 12.98 -1.79
N ALA A 194 28.88 12.43 -1.32
CA ALA A 194 29.25 12.55 0.09
C ALA A 194 29.16 14.04 0.45
N PRO A 195 28.53 14.41 1.57
CA PRO A 195 28.54 15.80 2.00
C PRO A 195 30.00 16.23 2.07
N ALA A 196 30.38 17.22 1.26
CA ALA A 196 31.70 17.82 1.36
C ALA A 196 31.87 18.22 2.81
N MET A 197 32.77 17.54 3.53
CA MET A 197 33.10 17.91 4.89
C MET A 197 33.46 19.38 4.85
N ALA A 198 32.63 20.22 5.48
CA ALA A 198 32.96 21.62 5.66
C ALA A 198 34.36 21.65 6.29
N PRO A 199 35.30 22.45 5.74
CA PRO A 199 36.61 22.55 6.35
C PRO A 199 36.40 22.93 7.82
N SER A 200 36.96 22.12 8.73
CA SER A 200 36.95 22.42 10.16
C SER A 200 37.31 23.89 10.35
N PRO A 201 36.55 24.67 11.13
CA PRO A 201 36.93 26.05 11.39
C PRO A 201 38.33 26.03 11.99
N ALA A 202 39.28 26.65 11.27
CA ALA A 202 40.64 26.82 11.72
C ALA A 202 40.58 27.41 13.14
N ALA A 203 41.36 26.83 14.05
CA ALA A 203 41.48 27.27 15.42
C ALA A 203 41.66 28.79 15.47
N MET A 204 40.77 29.47 16.21
CA MET A 204 40.88 30.91 16.41
C MET A 204 42.25 31.25 17.02
N PRO A 205 43.02 32.20 16.45
CA PRO A 205 44.26 32.62 17.07
C PRO A 205 43.95 33.43 18.34
N THR A 206 44.62 33.07 19.42
CA THR A 206 44.63 33.75 20.70
C THR A 206 45.06 35.22 20.54
N PRO A 207 44.34 36.21 21.09
CA PRO A 207 44.75 37.61 21.00
C PRO A 207 45.75 37.95 22.11
N GLY A 208 47.01 38.14 21.75
CA GLY A 208 48.03 38.59 22.71
C GLY A 208 49.44 38.64 22.11
N GLY A 209 49.78 39.71 21.39
CA GLY A 209 51.14 39.97 20.91
C GLY A 209 51.24 41.27 20.11
N LEU A 210 52.24 42.09 20.42
CA LEU A 210 52.42 43.52 20.11
C LEU A 210 52.75 43.86 18.63
N PRO A 211 52.68 45.15 18.22
CA PRO A 211 52.74 45.55 16.81
C PRO A 211 54.18 45.73 16.32
N GLY A 212 54.49 45.20 15.15
CA GLY A 212 55.74 45.50 14.47
C GLY A 212 55.93 44.72 13.17
N GLN A 213 55.91 45.46 12.06
CA GLN A 213 56.46 45.15 10.72
C GLN A 213 55.52 44.48 9.69
N PRO A 214 55.44 45.05 8.46
CA PRO A 214 54.68 44.48 7.34
C PRO A 214 55.60 43.63 6.45
N VAL A 215 55.18 42.41 6.11
CA VAL A 215 55.75 41.69 4.97
C VAL A 215 54.64 40.91 4.27
N ALA A 216 54.37 41.32 3.03
CA ALA A 216 53.50 40.62 2.10
C ALA A 216 54.22 39.40 1.53
N MET A 217 53.54 38.25 1.48
CA MET A 217 53.84 37.15 0.54
C MET A 217 52.54 36.42 0.16
N PRO A 218 52.42 35.93 -1.09
CA PRO A 218 51.17 35.44 -1.66
C PRO A 218 50.82 34.01 -1.22
N SER A 219 49.51 33.76 -1.19
CA SER A 219 48.86 32.49 -0.86
C SER A 219 49.38 31.31 -1.70
N GLN A 220 49.90 30.28 -1.03
CA GLN A 220 49.97 28.94 -1.59
C GLN A 220 48.71 28.17 -1.15
N ALA A 221 47.87 27.83 -2.12
CA ALA A 221 46.78 26.87 -1.93
C ALA A 221 47.37 25.47 -1.66
N PRO A 222 46.93 24.74 -0.63
CA PRO A 222 47.32 23.35 -0.45
C PRO A 222 46.76 22.50 -1.59
N ALA A 223 47.63 21.77 -2.29
CA ALA A 223 47.21 20.74 -3.23
C ALA A 223 46.37 19.68 -2.49
N MET A 224 45.14 19.43 -2.96
CA MET A 224 44.31 18.34 -2.47
C MET A 224 45.02 16.99 -2.69
N PRO A 225 45.08 16.11 -1.68
CA PRO A 225 45.58 14.74 -1.87
C PRO A 225 44.71 14.00 -2.88
N ALA A 226 45.35 13.28 -3.82
CA ALA A 226 44.66 12.42 -4.76
C ALA A 226 43.87 11.33 -4.00
N PRO A 227 42.64 11.00 -4.45
CA PRO A 227 41.82 9.98 -3.80
C PRO A 227 42.55 8.63 -3.78
N ALA A 228 42.57 7.99 -2.61
CA ALA A 228 43.18 6.69 -2.41
C ALA A 228 42.49 5.63 -3.29
N PRO A 229 43.24 4.69 -3.89
CA PRO A 229 42.66 3.63 -4.72
C PRO A 229 41.68 2.78 -3.91
N ALA A 230 40.53 2.47 -4.53
CA ALA A 230 39.47 1.68 -3.92
C ALA A 230 40.00 0.29 -3.46
N PRO A 231 39.61 -0.20 -2.27
CA PRO A 231 39.99 -1.53 -1.81
C PRO A 231 39.57 -2.60 -2.81
N ALA A 232 40.48 -3.54 -3.10
CA ALA A 232 40.20 -4.66 -3.96
C ALA A 232 39.02 -5.51 -3.41
N PRO A 233 38.12 -6.03 -4.28
CA PRO A 233 37.01 -6.87 -3.86
C PRO A 233 37.50 -8.07 -3.05
N ALA A 234 36.82 -8.34 -1.93
CA ALA A 234 37.10 -9.52 -1.11
C ALA A 234 36.84 -10.81 -1.91
N PRO A 235 37.67 -11.87 -1.75
CA PRO A 235 37.46 -13.14 -2.42
C PRO A 235 36.09 -13.75 -2.07
N ALA A 236 35.39 -14.25 -3.10
CA ALA A 236 34.11 -14.93 -2.92
C ALA A 236 34.27 -16.16 -2.00
N PRO A 237 33.35 -16.38 -1.03
CA PRO A 237 33.38 -17.55 -0.18
C PRO A 237 33.17 -18.84 -0.99
N ALA A 238 33.88 -19.89 -0.60
CA ALA A 238 33.85 -21.18 -1.26
C ALA A 238 32.43 -21.82 -1.22
N PRO A 239 32.04 -22.57 -2.27
CA PRO A 239 30.75 -23.26 -2.31
C PRO A 239 30.56 -24.19 -1.12
N ALA A 240 29.40 -24.10 -0.47
CA ALA A 240 29.02 -25.01 0.61
C ALA A 240 28.88 -26.46 0.08
N PRO A 241 29.22 -27.48 0.90
CA PRO A 241 29.06 -28.88 0.53
C PRO A 241 27.61 -29.22 0.17
N ALA A 242 27.43 -30.00 -0.89
CA ALA A 242 26.12 -30.50 -1.30
C ALA A 242 25.47 -31.36 -0.20
N PRO A 243 24.17 -31.20 0.07
CA PRO A 243 23.46 -32.02 1.05
C PRO A 243 23.45 -33.50 0.64
N ALA A 244 23.68 -34.36 1.62
CA ALA A 244 23.64 -35.81 1.44
C ALA A 244 22.21 -36.28 1.10
N PRO A 245 22.06 -37.32 0.25
CA PRO A 245 20.76 -37.86 -0.13
C PRO A 245 20.02 -38.41 1.10
N VAL A 246 18.81 -37.92 1.31
CA VAL A 246 17.86 -38.43 2.30
C VAL A 246 17.28 -39.76 1.82
N THR A 247 17.54 -40.82 2.59
CA THR A 247 16.87 -42.12 2.46
C THR A 247 15.38 -42.00 2.81
N PRO A 248 14.46 -42.55 2.01
CA PRO A 248 13.04 -42.55 2.33
C PRO A 248 12.78 -43.48 3.53
N GLN A 249 12.39 -42.89 4.66
CA GLN A 249 11.83 -43.65 5.79
C GLN A 249 10.42 -44.13 5.45
N ALA A 250 10.19 -45.42 5.68
CA ALA A 250 8.92 -46.10 5.51
C ALA A 250 7.83 -45.48 6.41
N MET A 251 6.64 -45.30 5.84
CA MET A 251 5.42 -44.92 6.54
C MET A 251 5.08 -45.96 7.63
N PRO A 252 4.85 -45.57 8.90
CA PRO A 252 4.15 -46.45 9.82
C PRO A 252 2.66 -46.48 9.48
N ALA A 253 2.11 -47.69 9.58
CA ALA A 253 0.72 -48.03 9.31
C ALA A 253 -0.26 -47.22 10.17
N GLN A 254 -1.42 -46.91 9.58
CA GLN A 254 -2.53 -46.24 10.25
C GLN A 254 -3.08 -47.10 11.40
N PRO A 255 -3.30 -46.54 12.60
CA PRO A 255 -4.13 -47.18 13.59
C PRO A 255 -5.62 -47.03 13.23
N VAL A 256 -6.30 -48.17 13.34
CA VAL A 256 -7.73 -48.41 13.09
C VAL A 256 -8.60 -47.51 13.97
N ALA A 257 -9.67 -46.97 13.40
CA ALA A 257 -10.65 -46.11 14.06
C ALA A 257 -11.36 -46.81 15.24
N MET A 258 -11.37 -46.14 16.39
CA MET A 258 -12.31 -46.43 17.50
C MET A 258 -13.60 -45.61 17.30
N PRO A 259 -14.77 -46.14 17.70
CA PRO A 259 -16.06 -45.44 17.56
C PRO A 259 -16.16 -44.22 18.50
N PRO A 260 -16.98 -43.21 18.16
CA PRO A 260 -17.11 -41.99 18.95
C PRO A 260 -17.89 -42.23 20.25
N SER A 261 -17.31 -41.77 21.37
CA SER A 261 -17.98 -41.63 22.66
C SER A 261 -19.09 -40.57 22.60
N ALA A 262 -20.19 -40.85 23.31
CA ALA A 262 -21.40 -40.04 23.42
C ALA A 262 -21.15 -38.58 23.86
N PRO A 263 -22.04 -37.63 23.50
CA PRO A 263 -21.94 -36.24 23.90
C PRO A 263 -22.12 -36.05 25.42
N GLN A 264 -21.14 -35.38 26.04
CA GLN A 264 -21.26 -34.86 27.41
C GLN A 264 -22.21 -33.66 27.44
N ALA A 265 -23.07 -33.62 28.47
CA ALA A 265 -24.01 -32.54 28.72
C ALA A 265 -23.30 -31.19 28.99
N PRO A 266 -23.88 -30.05 28.60
CA PRO A 266 -23.31 -28.73 28.89
C PRO A 266 -23.26 -28.45 30.39
N ALA A 267 -22.11 -27.98 30.88
CA ALA A 267 -21.98 -27.38 32.20
C ALA A 267 -22.79 -26.07 32.27
N MET A 268 -23.52 -25.88 33.37
CA MET A 268 -24.32 -24.68 33.60
C MET A 268 -23.41 -23.43 33.69
N PRO A 269 -23.80 -22.29 33.10
CA PRO A 269 -23.11 -21.03 33.33
C PRO A 269 -23.42 -20.51 34.74
N VAL A 270 -22.36 -20.21 35.48
CA VAL A 270 -22.41 -19.48 36.76
C VAL A 270 -22.90 -18.06 36.48
N ALA A 271 -23.96 -17.64 37.19
CA ALA A 271 -24.55 -16.32 37.07
C ALA A 271 -23.53 -15.21 37.42
N GLN A 272 -23.29 -14.28 36.50
CA GLN A 272 -22.64 -13.01 36.78
C GLN A 272 -23.64 -12.06 37.48
N PRO A 273 -23.21 -11.29 38.50
CA PRO A 273 -24.06 -10.25 39.08
C PRO A 273 -24.29 -9.09 38.10
N PRO A 274 -25.45 -8.41 38.17
CA PRO A 274 -25.79 -7.34 37.25
C PRO A 274 -24.87 -6.11 37.45
N ALA A 275 -24.27 -5.65 36.35
CA ALA A 275 -23.60 -4.36 36.29
C ALA A 275 -24.63 -3.23 36.35
N MET A 276 -24.40 -2.25 37.21
CA MET A 276 -25.22 -1.03 37.30
C MET A 276 -25.15 -0.24 35.98
N PRO A 277 -26.26 0.29 35.46
CA PRO A 277 -26.22 1.15 34.29
C PRO A 277 -25.60 2.51 34.63
N ALA A 278 -24.62 2.92 33.82
CA ALA A 278 -24.08 4.28 33.83
C ALA A 278 -25.15 5.29 33.38
N PRO A 279 -25.17 6.52 33.92
CA PRO A 279 -26.12 7.55 33.50
C PRO A 279 -25.85 7.95 32.04
N GLN A 280 -26.87 7.80 31.19
CA GLN A 280 -26.88 8.32 29.83
C GLN A 280 -26.90 9.86 29.87
N ALA A 281 -25.90 10.47 29.24
CA ALA A 281 -25.91 11.89 28.94
C ALA A 281 -27.00 12.18 27.88
N ALA A 282 -27.77 13.24 28.13
CA ALA A 282 -28.84 13.69 27.24
C ALA A 282 -28.30 14.08 25.84
N PRO A 283 -28.99 13.74 24.74
CA PRO A 283 -28.64 14.25 23.42
C PRO A 283 -28.97 15.73 23.33
N ALA A 284 -27.95 16.54 23.01
CA ALA A 284 -28.12 17.94 22.62
C ALA A 284 -28.94 18.00 21.32
N GLN A 285 -30.01 18.81 21.32
CA GLN A 285 -30.83 19.03 20.14
C GLN A 285 -30.05 19.83 19.08
N PRO A 286 -30.15 19.49 17.78
CA PRO A 286 -29.60 20.32 16.72
C PRO A 286 -30.48 21.56 16.55
N VAL A 287 -29.93 22.72 16.89
CA VAL A 287 -30.49 24.03 16.55
C VAL A 287 -30.47 24.18 15.04
N GLY A 288 -31.64 24.34 14.43
CA GLY A 288 -31.81 24.57 13.00
C GLY A 288 -31.11 25.86 12.56
N MET A 289 -30.19 25.73 11.61
CA MET A 289 -29.69 26.86 10.83
C MET A 289 -30.64 27.11 9.64
N PRO A 290 -30.99 28.38 9.34
CA PRO A 290 -31.81 28.72 8.18
C PRO A 290 -31.04 28.49 6.86
N PRO A 291 -31.74 28.25 5.74
CA PRO A 291 -31.12 27.99 4.45
C PRO A 291 -30.40 29.24 3.92
N SER A 292 -29.12 29.08 3.60
CA SER A 292 -28.30 30.09 2.92
C SER A 292 -28.86 30.36 1.52
N ALA A 293 -29.16 31.62 1.25
CA ALA A 293 -29.49 32.12 -0.09
C ALA A 293 -28.32 31.88 -1.07
N PRO A 294 -28.59 31.64 -2.37
CA PRO A 294 -27.53 31.52 -3.37
C PRO A 294 -26.76 32.84 -3.50
N MET A 295 -25.43 32.77 -3.41
CA MET A 295 -24.55 33.91 -3.66
C MET A 295 -24.72 34.40 -5.12
N PRO A 296 -24.75 35.71 -5.36
CA PRO A 296 -24.68 36.24 -6.72
C PRO A 296 -23.29 35.99 -7.34
N PRO A 297 -23.21 35.79 -8.66
CA PRO A 297 -21.93 35.64 -9.35
C PRO A 297 -21.11 36.95 -9.28
N PRO A 298 -19.77 36.86 -9.29
CA PRO A 298 -18.91 38.04 -9.29
C PRO A 298 -19.10 38.87 -10.57
N PRO A 299 -19.22 40.21 -10.47
CA PRO A 299 -19.29 41.06 -11.64
C PRO A 299 -17.92 41.19 -12.32
N GLY A 300 -17.87 40.91 -13.62
CA GLY A 300 -16.83 41.45 -14.51
C GLY A 300 -15.72 40.49 -14.95
N GLN A 301 -16.05 39.37 -15.59
CA GLN A 301 -15.11 38.73 -16.51
C GLN A 301 -15.60 38.87 -17.97
N PRO A 302 -14.78 39.46 -18.87
CA PRO A 302 -15.12 39.57 -20.28
C PRO A 302 -15.18 38.19 -20.92
N SER A 303 -16.23 37.94 -21.70
CA SER A 303 -16.43 36.72 -22.47
C SER A 303 -15.26 36.51 -23.43
N ALA A 304 -14.54 35.39 -23.28
CA ALA A 304 -13.57 34.94 -24.27
C ALA A 304 -14.31 34.54 -25.56
N PRO A 305 -13.81 34.91 -26.75
CA PRO A 305 -14.45 34.56 -28.01
C PRO A 305 -14.39 33.05 -28.25
N ALA A 306 -15.51 32.52 -28.78
CA ALA A 306 -15.66 31.13 -29.18
C ALA A 306 -14.57 30.74 -30.20
N MET A 307 -13.76 29.75 -29.86
CA MET A 307 -12.83 29.14 -30.81
C MET A 307 -13.62 28.31 -31.83
N PRO A 308 -13.31 28.39 -33.14
CA PRO A 308 -13.92 27.56 -34.16
C PRO A 308 -13.53 26.07 -33.99
N PRO A 309 -14.33 25.14 -34.54
CA PRO A 309 -14.08 23.71 -34.40
C PRO A 309 -12.75 23.32 -35.05
N VAL A 310 -11.93 22.61 -34.27
CA VAL A 310 -10.68 22.01 -34.71
C VAL A 310 -10.99 20.96 -35.78
N GLY A 311 -10.48 21.20 -36.98
CA GLY A 311 -10.62 20.31 -38.14
C GLY A 311 -10.01 18.93 -37.88
N ALA A 312 -10.63 17.92 -38.48
CA ALA A 312 -10.15 16.54 -38.48
C ALA A 312 -8.70 16.45 -38.99
N PRO A 313 -7.85 15.60 -38.38
CA PRO A 313 -6.48 15.42 -38.85
C PRO A 313 -6.47 14.80 -40.26
N ALA A 314 -5.66 15.38 -41.14
CA ALA A 314 -5.39 14.85 -42.46
C ALA A 314 -4.73 13.45 -42.35
N PRO A 315 -5.06 12.49 -43.25
CA PRO A 315 -4.42 11.19 -43.26
C PRO A 315 -2.95 11.31 -43.65
N MET A 316 -2.08 10.57 -42.95
CA MET A 316 -0.66 10.48 -43.27
C MET A 316 -0.45 9.85 -44.66
N PRO A 317 0.46 10.37 -45.49
CA PRO A 317 0.82 9.72 -46.74
C PRO A 317 1.67 8.48 -46.43
N GLY A 318 1.14 7.27 -46.67
CA GLY A 318 1.93 6.04 -46.60
C GLY A 318 1.22 4.76 -46.18
N GLN A 319 -0.04 4.80 -45.74
CA GLN A 319 -0.80 3.57 -45.48
C GLN A 319 -1.55 3.13 -46.74
N MET A 320 -0.99 2.16 -47.46
CA MET A 320 -1.76 1.38 -48.44
C MET A 320 -2.82 0.55 -47.67
N PRO A 321 -4.08 0.55 -48.10
CA PRO A 321 -5.09 -0.31 -47.50
C PRO A 321 -4.74 -1.80 -47.74
N PRO A 322 -4.98 -2.70 -46.79
CA PRO A 322 -4.82 -4.12 -47.01
C PRO A 322 -5.80 -4.60 -48.09
N ALA A 323 -5.29 -5.39 -49.03
CA ALA A 323 -6.06 -5.97 -50.12
C ALA A 323 -7.24 -6.79 -49.58
N ALA A 324 -8.42 -6.54 -50.13
CA ALA A 324 -9.62 -7.32 -49.83
C ALA A 324 -9.41 -8.81 -50.18
N PRO A 325 -9.81 -9.75 -49.30
CA PRO A 325 -9.76 -11.17 -49.64
C PRO A 325 -10.79 -11.47 -50.73
N MET A 326 -10.33 -12.14 -51.79
CA MET A 326 -11.20 -12.61 -52.88
C MET A 326 -12.19 -13.68 -52.37
N PRO A 327 -13.47 -13.63 -52.76
CA PRO A 327 -14.43 -14.64 -52.40
C PRO A 327 -14.29 -15.86 -53.32
N GLY A 328 -14.02 -17.03 -52.74
CA GLY A 328 -14.24 -18.30 -53.41
C GLY A 328 -13.15 -19.33 -53.16
N GLN A 329 -13.25 -20.03 -52.05
CA GLN A 329 -12.81 -21.43 -51.93
C GLN A 329 -13.46 -22.06 -50.70
N PHE A 330 -14.57 -22.77 -50.92
CA PHE A 330 -15.07 -23.79 -50.00
C PHE A 330 -14.45 -25.13 -50.40
N PRO A 331 -13.83 -25.89 -49.49
CA PRO A 331 -13.47 -27.27 -49.75
C PRO A 331 -14.67 -28.22 -49.56
N GLN A 332 -14.75 -29.21 -50.45
CA GLN A 332 -15.56 -30.43 -50.32
C GLN A 332 -14.93 -31.40 -49.31
#